data_AF-A0A7L2KKW5-F1
#
_entry.id   AF-A0A7L2KKW5-F1
#
_cell.length_a   1.000
_cell.length_b   1.000
_cell.length_c   1.000
_cell.angle_alpha   90.00
_cell.angle_beta   90.00
_cell.angle_gamma   90.00
#
_symmetry.space_group_name_H-M   'P 1'
#
loop_
_entity.id
_entity.type
_entity.pdbx_description
1 polymer ?
#
loop_
_entity_poly.entity_id
_entity_poly.type
_entity_poly.pdbx_seq_one_letter_code
_entity_poly.pdbx_strand_id
1 'polypeptide(L)'
;LCSVRYTGVAGAAFRQEQHSRTLPPGQEDTVTMTVTYAEYQPHVGDQDALKLTVAGAVQETGQVLAKELLVRLHTPELTLTV
;
A
#
# COMPACT_ATOMS: atom_id res chain seq x y z
N LEU A 1 -2.54 2.49 3.71
CA LEU A 1 -1.70 3.05 2.64
C LEU A 1 -1.34 4.49 3.01
N CYS A 2 -0.07 4.83 2.89
CA CYS A 2 0.44 6.18 3.14
C CYS A 2 1.53 6.52 2.11
N SER A 3 1.88 7.79 1.99
CA SER A 3 3.09 8.21 1.30
C SER A 3 4.30 8.09 2.23
N VAL A 4 5.46 7.82 1.65
CA VAL A 4 6.74 7.76 2.35
C VAL A 4 7.74 8.56 1.54
N ARG A 5 8.35 9.55 2.19
CA ARG A 5 9.42 10.36 1.58
C ARG A 5 10.65 9.48 1.32
N TYR A 6 11.53 9.88 0.41
CA TYR A 6 12.79 9.18 0.16
C TYR A 6 13.68 9.02 1.42
N THR A 7 13.49 9.90 2.41
CA THR A 7 14.16 9.84 3.72
C THR A 7 13.60 8.77 4.66
N GLY A 8 12.53 8.07 4.26
CA GLY A 8 11.82 7.07 5.07
C GLY A 8 10.73 7.63 5.97
N VAL A 9 10.53 8.96 6.00
CA VAL A 9 9.45 9.58 6.80
C VAL A 9 8.09 9.23 6.18
N ALA A 10 7.25 8.55 6.95
CA ALA A 10 5.88 8.21 6.55
C ALA A 10 4.92 9.37 6.83
N GLY A 11 4.07 9.67 5.86
CA GLY A 11 2.93 10.57 6.00
C GLY A 11 1.73 9.90 6.67
N ALA A 12 0.67 10.67 6.85
CA ALA A 12 -0.61 10.14 7.34
C ALA A 12 -1.17 9.09 6.38
N ALA A 13 -1.85 8.08 6.93
CA ALA A 13 -2.60 7.13 6.13
C ALA A 13 -3.78 7.83 5.46
N PHE A 14 -3.87 7.74 4.14
CA PHE A 14 -4.96 8.35 3.36
C PHE A 14 -5.97 7.31 2.85
N ARG A 15 -5.61 6.02 2.90
CA ARG A 15 -6.51 4.90 2.57
C ARG A 15 -6.30 3.77 3.56
N GLN A 16 -7.37 3.29 4.16
CA GLN A 16 -7.37 2.19 5.13
C GLN A 16 -8.62 1.34 4.94
N GLU A 17 -8.46 0.04 5.01
CA GLU A 17 -9.56 -0.93 4.93
C GLU A 17 -9.38 -1.99 6.02
N GLN A 18 -10.49 -2.51 6.50
CA GLN A 18 -10.52 -3.59 7.48
C GLN A 18 -11.49 -4.66 6.99
N HIS A 19 -11.04 -5.90 7.02
CA HIS A 19 -11.79 -7.04 6.51
C HIS A 19 -11.81 -8.16 7.56
N SER A 20 -12.94 -8.84 7.69
CA SER A 20 -13.06 -10.08 8.47
C SER A 20 -13.51 -11.19 7.52
N ARG A 21 -12.78 -12.30 7.49
CA ARG A 21 -12.98 -13.39 6.52
C ARG A 21 -12.78 -14.74 7.21
N THR A 22 -13.48 -15.75 6.69
CA THR A 22 -13.29 -17.14 7.08
C THR A 22 -12.60 -17.85 5.93
N LEU A 23 -11.42 -18.42 6.19
CA LEU A 23 -10.63 -19.13 5.20
C LEU A 23 -10.68 -20.64 5.49
N PRO A 24 -11.28 -21.46 4.61
CA PRO A 24 -11.27 -22.91 4.79
C PRO A 24 -9.85 -23.49 4.66
N PRO A 25 -9.60 -24.69 5.22
CA PRO A 25 -8.30 -25.34 5.11
C PRO A 25 -7.88 -25.56 3.65
N GLY A 26 -6.62 -25.22 3.35
CA GLY A 26 -6.03 -25.42 2.02
C GLY A 26 -6.56 -24.48 0.93
N GLN A 27 -7.35 -23.46 1.29
CA GLN A 27 -7.82 -22.44 0.35
C GLN A 27 -7.01 -21.15 0.47
N GLU A 28 -7.10 -20.33 -0.58
CA GLU A 28 -6.57 -18.98 -0.62
C GLU A 28 -7.71 -17.98 -0.86
N ASP A 29 -7.61 -16.81 -0.23
CA ASP A 29 -8.52 -15.68 -0.46
C ASP A 29 -7.70 -14.44 -0.85
N THR A 30 -8.26 -13.61 -1.71
CA THR A 30 -7.59 -12.41 -2.25
C THR A 30 -8.41 -11.18 -1.93
N VAL A 31 -7.77 -10.22 -1.25
CA VAL A 31 -8.36 -8.91 -0.97
C VAL A 31 -7.71 -7.86 -1.88
N THR A 32 -8.54 -7.19 -2.67
CA THR A 32 -8.10 -6.14 -3.60
C THR A 32 -8.48 -4.77 -3.06
N MET A 33 -7.49 -3.87 -2.98
CA MET A 33 -7.70 -2.46 -2.69
C MET A 33 -7.31 -1.63 -3.93
N THR A 34 -8.31 -1.10 -4.63
CA THR A 34 -8.10 -0.21 -5.77
C THR A 34 -7.82 1.20 -5.27
N VAL A 35 -6.76 1.83 -5.79
CA VAL A 35 -6.39 3.21 -5.45
C VAL A 35 -6.20 4.00 -6.72
N THR A 36 -7.05 4.99 -6.93
CA THR A 36 -7.03 5.83 -8.13
C THR A 36 -5.97 6.92 -8.05
N TYR A 37 -5.56 7.46 -9.20
CA TYR A 37 -4.62 8.59 -9.25
C TYR A 37 -5.11 9.78 -8.41
N ALA A 38 -6.39 10.15 -8.53
CA ALA A 38 -6.97 11.25 -7.79
C ALA A 38 -6.90 11.05 -6.26
N GLU A 39 -6.98 9.80 -5.78
CA GLU A 39 -6.86 9.49 -4.35
C GLU A 39 -5.43 9.64 -3.85
N TYR A 40 -4.41 9.19 -4.59
CA TYR A 40 -3.03 9.21 -4.07
C TYR A 40 -2.24 10.47 -4.44
N GLN A 41 -2.57 11.14 -5.55
CA GLN A 41 -1.84 12.29 -6.08
C GLN A 41 -1.60 13.41 -5.06
N PRO A 42 -2.57 13.82 -4.20
CA PRO A 42 -2.34 14.92 -3.26
C PRO A 42 -1.35 14.58 -2.14
N HIS A 43 -1.04 13.29 -1.96
CA HIS A 43 -0.22 12.80 -0.85
C HIS A 43 1.23 12.53 -1.23
N VAL A 44 1.57 12.54 -2.51
CA VAL A 44 2.89 12.18 -3.04
C VAL A 44 3.57 13.38 -3.71
N GLY A 45 4.84 13.58 -3.42
CA GLY A 45 5.74 14.48 -4.16
C GLY A 45 6.72 13.72 -5.07
N ASP A 46 7.64 14.45 -5.70
CA ASP A 46 8.53 13.94 -6.76
C ASP A 46 9.38 12.72 -6.38
N GLN A 47 9.78 12.59 -5.12
CA GLN A 47 10.64 11.51 -4.63
C GLN A 47 9.94 10.59 -3.62
N ASP A 48 8.61 10.67 -3.57
CA ASP A 48 7.84 9.84 -2.66
C ASP A 48 7.54 8.46 -3.26
N ALA A 49 7.34 7.52 -2.35
CA ALA A 49 6.79 6.22 -2.65
C ALA A 49 5.48 6.02 -1.89
N LEU A 50 4.66 5.09 -2.35
CA LEU A 50 3.50 4.61 -1.62
C LEU A 50 3.91 3.39 -0.79
N LYS A 51 3.58 3.40 0.51
CA LYS A 51 3.78 2.25 1.39
C LYS A 51 2.46 1.61 1.79
N LEU A 52 2.29 0.37 1.36
CA LEU A 52 1.19 -0.50 1.75
C LEU A 52 1.64 -1.40 2.90
N THR A 53 1.04 -1.21 4.07
CA THR A 53 1.19 -2.10 5.22
C THR A 53 -0.09 -2.93 5.33
N VAL A 54 0.06 -4.25 5.36
CA VAL A 54 -1.03 -5.21 5.58
C VAL A 54 -0.72 -5.99 6.85
N ALA A 55 -1.70 -6.09 7.74
CA ALA A 55 -1.62 -6.92 8.93
C ALA A 55 -2.88 -7.77 9.03
N GLY A 56 -2.72 -9.00 9.48
CA GLY A 56 -3.81 -9.95 9.71
C GLY A 56 -3.58 -10.70 11.01
N ALA A 57 -4.67 -11.00 11.71
CA ALA A 57 -4.65 -11.82 12.91
C ALA A 57 -5.62 -13.00 12.73
N VAL A 58 -5.14 -14.20 13.06
CA VAL A 58 -5.97 -15.41 13.12
C VAL A 58 -6.62 -15.43 14.49
N GLN A 59 -7.94 -15.33 14.55
CA GLN A 59 -8.67 -15.18 15.82
C GLN A 59 -8.59 -16.45 16.68
N GLU A 60 -8.54 -17.61 16.06
CA GLU A 60 -8.55 -18.93 16.70
C GLU A 60 -7.22 -19.26 17.37
N THR A 61 -6.09 -18.81 16.78
CA THR A 61 -4.74 -19.14 17.26
C THR A 61 -4.01 -17.94 17.86
N GLY A 62 -4.50 -16.73 17.65
CA GLY A 62 -3.84 -15.48 18.03
C GLY A 62 -2.61 -15.13 17.16
N GLN A 63 -2.32 -15.90 16.11
CA GLN A 63 -1.19 -15.64 15.23
C GLN A 63 -1.39 -14.33 14.47
N VAL A 64 -0.35 -13.49 14.44
CA VAL A 64 -0.32 -12.23 13.68
C VAL A 64 0.68 -12.33 12.54
N LEU A 65 0.29 -11.86 11.38
CA LEU A 65 1.11 -11.74 10.18
C LEU A 65 1.09 -10.29 9.72
N ALA A 66 2.24 -9.75 9.34
CA ALA A 66 2.32 -8.41 8.78
C ALA A 66 3.32 -8.38 7.62
N LYS A 67 3.01 -7.58 6.60
CA LYS A 67 3.88 -7.35 5.45
C LYS A 67 3.79 -5.91 5.01
N GLU A 68 4.91 -5.36 4.59
CA GLU A 68 4.98 -4.06 3.95
C GLU A 68 5.42 -4.22 2.48
N LEU A 69 4.85 -3.39 1.62
CA LEU A 69 5.24 -3.25 0.22
C LEU A 69 5.44 -1.76 -0.07
N LEU A 70 6.59 -1.42 -0.65
CA LEU A 70 6.93 -0.08 -1.10
C LEU A 70 6.80 -0.01 -2.63
N VAL A 71 5.99 0.90 -3.13
CA VAL A 71 5.75 1.12 -4.56
C VAL A 71 6.30 2.49 -4.95
N ARG A 72 7.29 2.52 -5.84
CA ARG A 72 7.85 3.76 -6.39
C ARG A 72 7.03 4.20 -7.59
N LEU A 73 6.70 5.49 -7.63
CA LEU A 73 6.03 6.11 -8.76
C LEU A 73 7.10 6.55 -9.76
N HIS A 74 6.93 6.17 -11.02
CA HIS A 74 7.84 6.57 -12.10
C HIS A 74 7.20 7.69 -12.90
N THR A 75 7.79 8.89 -12.79
CA THR A 75 7.46 9.99 -13.69
C THR A 75 8.00 9.67 -15.08
N PRO A 76 7.21 9.82 -16.16
CA PRO A 76 7.69 9.63 -17.52
C PRO A 76 8.88 10.53 -17.83
N GLU A 77 9.87 10.00 -18.55
CA GLU A 77 11.00 10.80 -19.03
C GLU A 77 10.57 11.70 -20.19
N LEU A 78 11.09 12.94 -20.18
CA LEU A 78 10.91 13.88 -21.29
C LEU A 78 12.21 13.95 -22.10
N THR A 79 12.12 13.68 -23.40
CA THR A 79 13.23 13.82 -24.34
C THR A 79 13.15 15.17 -25.05
N LEU A 80 14.18 16.00 -24.91
CA LEU A 80 14.32 17.24 -25.68
C LEU A 80 15.09 16.97 -26.97
N THR A 81 14.52 17.37 -28.10
CA THR A 81 15.15 17.29 -29.43
C THR A 81 15.48 18.68 -29.95
N VAL A 82 16.64 18.83 -30.60
CA VAL A 82 17.12 20.08 -31.23
C VAL A 82 16.58 20.20 -32.65
#